data_AF-A0A7X7RIE3-F1
#
_entry.id   AF-A0A7X7RIE3-F1
#
_cell.length_a   1.000
_cell.length_b   1.000
_cell.length_c   1.000
_cell.angle_alpha   90.00
_cell.angle_beta   90.00
_cell.angle_gamma   90.00
#
_symmetry.space_group_name_H-M   'P 1'
#
loop_
_entity.id
_entity.type
_entity.pdbx_description
1 polymer ?
#
loop_
_entity_poly.entity_id
_entity_poly.type
_entity_poly.pdbx_seq_one_letter_code
_entity_poly.pdbx_strand_id
1 'polypeptide(L)'
;MNNSTLEPNSPQLSTACDFNCDKRSGSATVAQVTRRQYRDSALTLPLLGFGMMRLPKISADNPAIDYAAVEQMFARALAAGVNYFDTAYFYHEGKSEVCAGEVLAQYPRDSYYLATKMPVRTLTSEADAERIFKEQLTRCKTGYFDFYLMHFLNRDTWQNATRFKLYDFLRRQQSEGRIGRIGFSFHD
;
A
#
# COMPACT_ATOMS: atom_id res chain seq x y z
N MET A 1 -62.52 2.84 -5.30
CA MET A 1 -61.57 3.31 -4.28
C MET A 1 -60.19 2.90 -4.77
N ASN A 2 -59.38 3.90 -5.10
CA ASN A 2 -58.10 3.78 -5.80
C ASN A 2 -57.03 3.16 -4.88
N ASN A 3 -56.24 2.24 -5.41
CA ASN A 3 -55.06 1.70 -4.75
C ASN A 3 -53.83 2.27 -5.49
N SER A 4 -53.28 3.38 -4.99
CA SER A 4 -52.03 3.96 -5.50
C SER A 4 -50.87 3.61 -4.57
N THR A 5 -50.01 2.71 -5.01
CA THR A 5 -48.70 2.43 -4.40
C THR A 5 -47.72 3.54 -4.78
N LEU A 6 -47.15 4.20 -3.78
CA LEU A 6 -46.08 5.19 -3.91
C LEU A 6 -44.72 4.48 -3.88
N GLU A 7 -43.96 4.57 -4.97
CA GLU A 7 -42.54 4.20 -5.06
C GLU A 7 -41.65 5.36 -4.57
N PRO A 8 -40.50 5.12 -3.90
CA PRO A 8 -39.61 6.17 -3.45
C PRO A 8 -38.69 6.70 -4.57
N ASN A 9 -38.68 8.03 -4.73
CA ASN A 9 -37.83 8.76 -5.67
C ASN A 9 -36.33 8.59 -5.36
N SER A 10 -35.58 8.09 -6.33
CA SER A 10 -34.11 8.11 -6.35
C SER A 10 -33.60 9.42 -6.96
N PRO A 11 -32.60 10.11 -6.37
CA PRO A 11 -32.07 11.35 -6.93
C PRO A 11 -31.25 11.09 -8.20
N GLN A 12 -31.59 11.79 -9.28
CA GLN A 12 -30.87 11.79 -10.55
C GLN A 12 -29.55 12.56 -10.41
N LEU A 13 -28.42 11.87 -10.58
CA LEU A 13 -27.11 12.52 -10.75
C LEU A 13 -26.98 13.03 -12.18
N SER A 14 -26.70 14.32 -12.29
CA SER A 14 -26.49 15.07 -13.54
C SER A 14 -25.21 14.62 -14.24
N THR A 15 -25.35 14.29 -15.52
CA THR A 15 -24.28 14.08 -16.50
C THR A 15 -23.55 15.37 -16.85
N ALA A 16 -22.21 15.38 -16.72
CA ALA A 16 -21.28 15.94 -17.72
C ALA A 16 -19.83 15.84 -17.23
N CYS A 17 -19.03 15.00 -17.89
CA CYS A 17 -17.63 15.27 -18.22
C CYS A 17 -17.16 14.21 -19.22
N ASP A 18 -17.29 14.54 -20.51
CA ASP A 18 -16.80 13.74 -21.62
C ASP A 18 -15.27 13.75 -21.67
N PHE A 19 -14.65 12.74 -21.06
CA PHE A 19 -13.30 12.31 -21.45
C PHE A 19 -13.42 11.07 -22.32
N ASN A 20 -13.66 11.31 -23.61
CA ASN A 20 -13.63 10.30 -24.64
C ASN A 20 -12.18 9.90 -24.93
N CYS A 21 -11.67 8.90 -24.21
CA CYS A 21 -10.50 8.13 -24.62
C CYS A 21 -10.65 6.68 -24.16
N ASP A 22 -11.65 5.97 -24.69
CA ASP A 22 -11.58 4.50 -24.76
C ASP A 22 -12.58 3.97 -25.79
N LYS A 23 -12.11 3.80 -27.04
CA LYS A 23 -12.79 2.92 -28.00
C LYS A 23 -12.47 1.48 -27.63
N ARG A 24 -13.26 0.89 -26.74
CA ARG A 24 -13.47 -0.57 -26.61
C ARG A 24 -14.76 -0.83 -25.83
N SER A 25 -15.89 -0.66 -26.51
CA SER A 25 -17.19 -1.15 -26.05
C SER A 25 -17.24 -2.68 -26.24
N GLY A 26 -16.91 -3.39 -25.19
CA GLY A 26 -17.09 -4.83 -25.04
C GLY A 26 -16.77 -5.20 -23.59
N SER A 27 -17.49 -6.16 -23.01
CA SER A 27 -17.13 -6.75 -21.72
C SER A 27 -15.77 -7.45 -21.88
N ALA A 28 -14.70 -6.67 -21.76
CA ALA A 28 -13.34 -7.13 -21.93
C ALA A 28 -12.86 -7.66 -20.60
N THR A 29 -12.62 -8.97 -20.51
CA THR A 29 -11.87 -9.58 -19.43
C THR A 29 -10.58 -8.78 -19.21
N VAL A 30 -10.38 -8.25 -18.01
CA VAL A 30 -9.20 -7.45 -17.68
C VAL A 30 -7.97 -8.36 -17.84
N ALA A 31 -7.04 -7.98 -18.72
CA ALA A 31 -5.80 -8.71 -18.91
C ALA A 31 -5.04 -8.81 -17.57
N GLN A 32 -4.62 -10.02 -17.22
CA GLN A 32 -3.95 -10.30 -15.96
C GLN A 32 -2.45 -10.04 -16.06
N VAL A 33 -1.87 -9.49 -14.99
CA VAL A 33 -0.42 -9.30 -14.88
C VAL A 33 0.28 -10.65 -14.77
N THR A 34 1.39 -10.80 -15.50
CA THR A 34 2.26 -11.96 -15.37
C THR A 34 2.77 -12.07 -13.94
N ARG A 35 2.79 -13.30 -13.41
CA ARG A 35 3.31 -13.62 -12.08
C ARG A 35 4.59 -14.44 -12.18
N ARG A 36 5.47 -14.32 -11.19
CA ARG A 36 6.72 -15.10 -11.08
C ARG A 36 6.85 -15.70 -9.69
N GLN A 37 7.38 -16.91 -9.63
CA GLN A 37 7.73 -17.56 -8.37
C GLN A 37 8.79 -16.73 -7.63
N TYR A 38 8.57 -16.49 -6.35
CA TYR A 38 9.51 -15.76 -5.50
C TYR A 38 10.55 -16.73 -4.94
N ARG A 39 11.75 -16.72 -5.55
CA ARG A 39 12.88 -17.59 -5.16
C ARG A 39 12.42 -19.06 -5.09
N ASP A 40 13.02 -19.84 -4.20
CA ASP A 40 12.70 -21.25 -3.94
C ASP A 40 11.52 -21.38 -2.95
N SER A 41 10.41 -20.67 -3.20
CA SER A 41 9.22 -20.74 -2.35
C SER A 41 7.94 -20.95 -3.15
N ALA A 42 6.87 -21.40 -2.50
CA ALA A 42 5.56 -21.55 -3.12
C ALA A 42 4.86 -20.20 -3.42
N LEU A 43 5.43 -19.08 -2.96
CA LEU A 43 4.88 -17.75 -3.20
C LEU A 43 5.06 -17.37 -4.68
N THR A 44 4.01 -16.86 -5.31
CA THR A 44 4.09 -16.16 -6.59
C THR A 44 3.73 -14.69 -6.41
N LEU A 45 4.49 -13.80 -7.05
CA LEU A 45 4.26 -12.36 -7.02
C LEU A 45 3.95 -11.83 -8.42
N PRO A 46 3.15 -10.76 -8.55
CA PRO A 46 3.01 -10.06 -9.82
C PRO A 46 4.36 -9.46 -10.23
N LEU A 47 4.67 -9.46 -11.54
CA LEU A 47 5.88 -8.82 -12.06
C LEU A 47 5.87 -7.30 -11.90
N LEU A 48 4.69 -6.71 -11.70
CA LEU A 48 4.51 -5.31 -11.37
C LEU A 48 3.95 -5.19 -9.95
N GLY A 49 4.57 -4.33 -9.15
CA GLY A 49 4.02 -3.85 -7.88
C GLY A 49 3.44 -2.45 -8.04
N PHE A 50 2.54 -2.09 -7.14
CA PHE A 50 1.94 -0.76 -7.06
C PHE A 50 2.74 0.10 -6.06
N GLY A 51 3.52 1.05 -6.56
CA GLY A 51 4.32 1.96 -5.74
C GLY A 51 3.52 3.17 -5.26
N MET A 52 3.63 3.50 -3.97
CA MET A 52 2.84 4.53 -3.31
C MET A 52 3.66 5.77 -2.88
N MET A 53 4.86 5.95 -3.45
CA MET A 53 5.71 7.12 -3.16
C MET A 53 5.12 8.43 -3.69
N ARG A 54 4.39 8.36 -4.80
CA ARG A 54 3.82 9.51 -5.52
C ARG A 54 2.38 9.24 -5.96
N LEU A 55 1.54 8.87 -4.99
CA LEU A 55 0.08 8.86 -5.16
C LEU A 55 -0.46 10.19 -5.72
N PRO A 56 -1.59 10.16 -6.46
CA PRO A 56 -2.23 11.36 -6.99
C PRO A 56 -2.59 12.34 -5.86
N LYS A 57 -2.50 13.63 -6.19
CA LYS A 57 -2.89 14.74 -5.31
C LYS A 57 -4.15 15.38 -5.86
N ILE A 58 -4.95 15.99 -4.99
CA ILE A 58 -6.22 16.63 -5.38
C ILE A 58 -6.00 17.69 -6.46
N SER A 59 -4.99 18.55 -6.30
CA SER A 59 -4.55 19.49 -7.33
C SER A 59 -3.12 19.98 -7.05
N ALA A 60 -2.61 20.88 -7.90
CA ALA A 60 -1.33 21.56 -7.64
C ALA A 60 -1.40 22.44 -6.38
N ASP A 61 -2.54 23.10 -6.15
CA ASP A 61 -2.77 24.02 -5.02
C ASP A 61 -3.25 23.30 -3.75
N ASN A 62 -3.75 22.07 -3.88
CA ASN A 62 -4.10 21.20 -2.75
C ASN A 62 -3.28 19.90 -2.81
N PRO A 63 -2.13 19.85 -2.11
CA PRO A 63 -1.20 18.73 -2.23
C PRO A 63 -1.62 17.47 -1.46
N ALA A 64 -2.80 17.45 -0.83
CA ALA A 64 -3.33 16.26 -0.18
C ALA A 64 -3.55 15.12 -1.19
N ILE A 65 -3.43 13.87 -0.71
CA ILE A 65 -3.70 12.69 -1.54
C ILE A 65 -5.16 12.70 -2.01
N ASP A 66 -5.39 12.47 -3.29
CA ASP A 66 -6.72 12.25 -3.85
C ASP A 66 -7.14 10.79 -3.62
N TYR A 67 -7.92 10.56 -2.56
CA TYR A 67 -8.38 9.22 -2.19
C TYR A 67 -9.27 8.59 -3.25
N ALA A 68 -10.14 9.37 -3.91
CA ALA A 68 -11.03 8.84 -4.93
C ALA A 68 -10.24 8.33 -6.15
N ALA A 69 -9.21 9.06 -6.56
CA ALA A 69 -8.30 8.59 -7.59
C ALA A 69 -7.52 7.34 -7.14
N VAL A 70 -7.02 7.30 -5.90
CA VAL A 70 -6.31 6.13 -5.36
C VAL A 70 -7.20 4.89 -5.33
N GLU A 71 -8.46 5.01 -4.88
CA GLU A 71 -9.44 3.91 -4.85
C GLU A 71 -9.66 3.32 -6.24
N GLN A 72 -9.84 4.16 -7.26
CA GLN A 72 -9.98 3.71 -8.65
C GLN A 72 -8.71 3.01 -9.16
N MET A 73 -7.52 3.55 -8.83
CA MET A 73 -6.25 2.94 -9.19
C MET A 73 -6.05 1.58 -8.53
N PHE A 74 -6.42 1.43 -7.25
CA PHE A 74 -6.28 0.18 -6.50
C PHE A 74 -7.25 -0.87 -7.01
N ALA A 75 -8.52 -0.51 -7.24
CA ALA A 75 -9.51 -1.39 -7.83
C ALA A 75 -9.04 -1.92 -9.19
N ARG A 76 -8.51 -1.04 -10.06
CA ARG A 76 -7.95 -1.44 -11.35
C ARG A 76 -6.72 -2.34 -11.20
N ALA A 77 -5.81 -2.03 -10.29
CA ALA A 77 -4.61 -2.83 -10.03
C ALA A 77 -4.99 -4.25 -9.59
N LEU A 78 -5.89 -4.38 -8.61
CA LEU A 78 -6.37 -5.66 -8.11
C LEU A 78 -7.11 -6.46 -9.19
N ALA A 79 -7.98 -5.81 -9.97
CA ALA A 79 -8.68 -6.46 -11.09
C ALA A 79 -7.72 -7.01 -12.17
N ALA A 80 -6.55 -6.37 -12.35
CA ALA A 80 -5.49 -6.84 -13.24
C ALA A 80 -4.49 -7.80 -12.56
N GLY A 81 -4.72 -8.21 -11.32
CA GLY A 81 -3.86 -9.13 -10.57
C GLY A 81 -2.59 -8.49 -9.96
N VAL A 82 -2.47 -7.16 -10.00
CA VAL A 82 -1.42 -6.40 -9.31
C VAL A 82 -1.82 -6.25 -7.85
N ASN A 83 -1.31 -7.17 -7.03
CA ASN A 83 -1.66 -7.24 -5.61
C ASN A 83 -0.44 -7.11 -4.68
N TYR A 84 0.64 -6.47 -5.11
CA TYR A 84 1.78 -6.11 -4.27
C TYR A 84 1.82 -4.58 -4.13
N PHE A 85 1.57 -4.05 -2.94
CA PHE A 85 1.54 -2.61 -2.66
C PHE A 85 2.77 -2.20 -1.85
N ASP A 86 3.49 -1.19 -2.32
CA ASP A 86 4.73 -0.70 -1.71
C ASP A 86 4.55 0.74 -1.19
N THR A 87 4.60 0.90 0.13
CA THR A 87 4.63 2.19 0.80
C THR A 87 5.91 2.35 1.64
N ALA A 88 6.04 3.45 2.38
CA ALA A 88 7.13 3.68 3.33
C ALA A 88 6.77 4.79 4.32
N TYR A 89 7.43 4.79 5.47
CA TYR A 89 7.18 5.72 6.57
C TYR A 89 7.14 7.21 6.19
N PHE A 90 7.96 7.64 5.22
CA PHE A 90 8.04 9.04 4.78
C PHE A 90 7.25 9.37 3.52
N TYR A 91 6.70 8.38 2.81
CA TYR A 91 6.01 8.65 1.56
C TYR A 91 4.79 9.54 1.81
N HIS A 92 4.66 10.59 1.01
CA HIS A 92 3.66 11.65 1.20
C HIS A 92 3.62 12.18 2.64
N GLU A 93 4.78 12.50 3.21
CA GLU A 93 4.88 13.04 4.58
C GLU A 93 4.24 12.11 5.63
N GLY A 94 4.32 10.80 5.40
CA GLY A 94 3.71 9.76 6.23
C GLY A 94 2.24 9.49 5.95
N LYS A 95 1.61 10.19 5.00
CA LYS A 95 0.21 9.98 4.61
C LYS A 95 0.01 8.78 3.68
N SER A 96 1.06 8.27 3.04
CA SER A 96 0.94 7.11 2.16
C SER A 96 0.53 5.84 2.92
N GLU A 97 1.08 5.60 4.11
CA GLU A 97 0.70 4.47 4.97
C GLU A 97 -0.74 4.57 5.47
N VAL A 98 -1.18 5.78 5.82
CA VAL A 98 -2.56 6.05 6.22
C VAL A 98 -3.50 5.76 5.05
N CYS A 99 -3.19 6.28 3.86
CA CYS A 99 -3.97 6.02 2.65
C CYS A 99 -4.02 4.53 2.31
N ALA A 100 -2.90 3.80 2.44
CA ALA A 100 -2.87 2.36 2.29
C ALA A 100 -3.85 1.67 3.26
N GLY A 101 -3.81 2.06 4.55
CA GLY A 101 -4.69 1.49 5.57
C GLY A 101 -6.17 1.76 5.34
N GLU A 102 -6.54 2.96 4.88
CA GLU A 102 -7.94 3.29 4.58
C GLU A 102 -8.46 2.54 3.34
N VAL A 103 -7.69 2.53 2.25
CA VAL A 103 -8.16 1.98 0.97
C VAL A 103 -8.06 0.46 0.95
N LEU A 104 -6.97 -0.14 1.44
CA LEU A 104 -6.79 -1.60 1.41
C LEU A 104 -7.65 -2.34 2.44
N ALA A 105 -8.09 -1.68 3.52
CA ALA A 105 -8.99 -2.29 4.50
C ALA A 105 -10.36 -2.69 3.92
N GLN A 106 -10.69 -2.20 2.71
CA GLN A 106 -11.88 -2.61 1.96
C GLN A 106 -11.75 -4.01 1.33
N TYR A 107 -10.55 -4.59 1.32
CA TYR A 107 -10.25 -5.89 0.71
C TYR A 107 -9.82 -6.91 1.78
N PRO A 108 -10.05 -8.22 1.56
CA PRO A 108 -9.52 -9.25 2.45
C PRO A 108 -7.99 -9.12 2.60
N ARG A 109 -7.50 -9.11 3.84
CA ARG A 109 -6.07 -8.86 4.10
C ARG A 109 -5.13 -9.84 3.39
N ASP A 110 -5.57 -11.08 3.18
CA ASP A 110 -4.84 -12.15 2.49
C ASP A 110 -4.93 -12.09 0.96
N SER A 111 -5.73 -11.17 0.39
CA SER A 111 -5.83 -10.99 -1.07
C SER A 111 -4.71 -10.12 -1.66
N TYR A 112 -3.90 -9.47 -0.82
CA TYR A 112 -2.82 -8.58 -1.23
C TYR A 112 -1.57 -8.70 -0.35
N TYR A 113 -0.43 -8.32 -0.91
CA TYR A 113 0.82 -8.15 -0.21
C TYR A 113 1.04 -6.67 0.08
N LEU A 114 1.40 -6.36 1.32
CA LEU A 114 1.74 -5.00 1.73
C LEU A 114 3.19 -4.93 2.19
N ALA A 115 3.94 -4.01 1.56
CA ALA A 115 5.29 -3.67 1.91
C ALA A 115 5.36 -2.27 2.54
N THR A 116 6.06 -2.14 3.66
CA THR A 116 6.50 -0.84 4.17
C THR A 116 7.98 -0.88 4.56
N LYS A 117 8.53 0.28 4.96
CA LYS A 117 9.97 0.46 5.20
C LYS A 117 10.24 1.20 6.50
N MET A 118 11.13 0.66 7.33
CA MET A 118 11.65 1.26 8.56
C MET A 118 12.59 2.43 8.23
N PRO A 119 12.34 3.65 8.72
CA PRO A 119 13.21 4.81 8.49
C PRO A 119 14.50 4.74 9.32
N VAL A 120 15.48 3.95 8.88
CA VAL A 120 16.73 3.70 9.63
C VAL A 120 17.46 5.00 10.03
N ARG A 121 17.45 6.01 9.15
CA ARG A 121 18.10 7.31 9.38
C ARG A 121 17.55 8.10 10.56
N THR A 122 16.33 7.81 11.05
CA THR A 122 15.72 8.55 12.17
C THR A 122 15.77 7.79 13.49
N LEU A 123 16.38 6.61 13.51
CA LEU A 123 16.55 5.88 14.76
C LEU A 123 17.56 6.60 15.65
N THR A 124 17.17 6.82 16.90
CA THR A 124 18.02 7.42 17.94
C THR A 124 18.22 6.48 19.13
N SER A 125 17.41 5.42 19.23
CA SER A 125 17.49 4.37 20.25
C SER A 125 16.92 3.04 19.74
N GLU A 126 17.19 1.94 20.45
CA GLU A 126 16.56 0.64 20.18
C GLU A 126 15.01 0.70 20.29
N ALA A 127 14.49 1.56 21.18
CA ALA A 127 13.06 1.72 21.42
C ALA A 127 12.31 2.34 20.23
N ASP A 128 12.99 3.11 19.37
CA ASP A 128 12.38 3.71 18.18
C ASP A 128 11.86 2.67 17.20
N ALA A 129 12.56 1.54 17.06
CA ALA A 129 12.15 0.48 16.14
C ALA A 129 10.77 -0.08 16.52
N GLU A 130 10.54 -0.35 17.81
CA GLU A 130 9.25 -0.84 18.28
C GLU A 130 8.15 0.21 18.21
N ARG A 131 8.45 1.46 18.59
CA ARG A 131 7.51 2.58 18.49
C ARG A 131 7.04 2.78 17.05
N ILE A 132 7.99 2.89 16.11
CA ILE A 132 7.72 3.11 14.69
C ILE A 132 6.98 1.93 14.09
N PHE A 133 7.37 0.69 14.41
CA PHE A 133 6.69 -0.49 13.89
C PHE A 133 5.21 -0.53 14.31
N LYS A 134 4.90 -0.26 15.59
CA LYS A 134 3.51 -0.15 16.09
C LYS A 134 2.73 0.97 15.40
N GLU A 135 3.37 2.11 15.19
CA GLU A 135 2.78 3.23 14.47
C GLU A 135 2.44 2.84 13.02
N GLN A 136 3.34 2.16 12.31
CA GLN A 136 3.10 1.71 10.94
C GLN A 136 1.97 0.68 10.85
N LEU A 137 1.89 -0.27 11.78
CA LEU A 137 0.76 -1.21 11.87
C LEU A 137 -0.57 -0.46 12.04
N THR A 138 -0.56 0.59 12.87
CA THR A 138 -1.74 1.45 13.12
C THR A 138 -2.13 2.24 11.88
N ARG A 139 -1.18 2.93 11.24
CA ARG A 139 -1.41 3.73 10.01
C ARG A 139 -1.94 2.85 8.87
N CYS A 140 -1.35 1.68 8.68
CA CYS A 140 -1.73 0.72 7.65
C CYS A 140 -2.92 -0.16 8.03
N LYS A 141 -3.50 0.00 9.23
CA LYS A 141 -4.62 -0.79 9.75
C LYS A 141 -4.43 -2.32 9.58
N THR A 142 -3.23 -2.82 9.87
CA THR A 142 -2.86 -4.23 9.66
C THR A 142 -2.18 -4.82 10.89
N GLY A 143 -2.30 -6.13 11.08
CA GLY A 143 -1.56 -6.88 12.11
C GLY A 143 -0.16 -7.33 11.69
N TYR A 144 0.13 -7.32 10.38
CA TYR A 144 1.41 -7.77 9.83
C TYR A 144 1.75 -7.11 8.48
N PHE A 145 3.02 -7.18 8.09
CA PHE A 145 3.51 -6.80 6.76
C PHE A 145 4.08 -8.02 6.03
N ASP A 146 3.76 -8.18 4.75
CA ASP A 146 4.27 -9.28 3.92
C ASP A 146 5.76 -9.11 3.63
N PHE A 147 6.16 -7.87 3.40
CA PHE A 147 7.54 -7.44 3.16
C PHE A 147 7.83 -6.23 4.03
N TYR A 148 8.97 -6.24 4.72
CA TYR A 148 9.34 -5.15 5.59
C TYR A 148 10.81 -4.81 5.39
N LEU A 149 11.08 -3.59 4.93
CA LEU A 149 12.40 -3.20 4.46
C LEU A 149 13.08 -2.23 5.44
N MET A 150 14.40 -2.35 5.59
CA MET A 150 15.22 -1.27 6.14
C MET A 150 15.39 -0.18 5.07
N HIS A 151 14.84 1.02 5.32
CA HIS A 151 14.82 2.13 4.36
C HIS A 151 16.12 2.94 4.39
N PHE A 152 16.56 3.42 3.23
CA PHE A 152 17.70 4.33 3.09
C PHE A 152 19.00 3.77 3.70
N LEU A 153 19.30 2.48 3.50
CA LEU A 153 20.59 1.93 3.88
C LEU A 153 21.70 2.53 3.01
N ASN A 154 22.71 3.02 3.68
CA ASN A 154 23.95 3.54 3.11
C ASN A 154 25.04 3.30 4.19
N ARG A 155 26.29 3.67 3.93
CA ARG A 155 27.39 3.46 4.90
C ARG A 155 27.08 4.00 6.30
N ASP A 156 26.44 5.15 6.39
CA ASP A 156 26.18 5.84 7.65
C ASP A 156 24.97 5.27 8.37
N THR A 157 23.85 5.06 7.67
CA THR A 157 22.62 4.51 8.27
C THR A 157 22.77 3.03 8.62
N TRP A 158 23.68 2.29 7.98
CA TRP A 158 24.06 0.94 8.42
C TRP A 158 24.62 0.93 9.84
N GLN A 159 25.36 1.97 10.23
CA GLN A 159 25.87 2.09 11.61
C GLN A 159 24.72 2.25 12.60
N ASN A 160 23.64 2.97 12.25
CA ASN A 160 22.45 3.05 13.08
C ASN A 160 21.73 1.70 13.17
N ALA A 161 21.57 0.99 12.05
CA ALA A 161 20.92 -0.33 12.03
C ALA A 161 21.64 -1.34 12.93
N THR A 162 22.98 -1.32 12.93
CA THR A 162 23.79 -2.19 13.79
C THR A 162 23.81 -1.72 15.25
N ARG A 163 24.07 -0.43 15.50
CA ARG A 163 24.09 0.18 16.84
C ARG A 163 22.79 -0.07 17.62
N PHE A 164 21.65 0.01 16.94
CA PHE A 164 20.33 -0.17 17.55
C PHE A 164 19.74 -1.56 17.34
N LYS A 165 20.57 -2.56 16.98
CA LYS A 165 20.17 -3.97 16.82
C LYS A 165 18.90 -4.16 15.99
N LEU A 166 18.75 -3.35 14.94
CA LEU A 166 17.51 -3.30 14.17
C LEU A 166 17.20 -4.65 13.54
N TYR A 167 18.21 -5.35 13.03
CA TYR A 167 18.01 -6.67 12.43
C TYR A 167 17.45 -7.69 13.43
N ASP A 168 17.94 -7.69 14.67
CA ASP A 168 17.44 -8.59 15.73
C ASP A 168 15.98 -8.27 16.07
N PHE A 169 15.63 -6.98 16.15
CA PHE A 169 14.25 -6.54 16.29
C PHE A 169 13.37 -7.07 15.14
N LEU A 170 13.77 -6.87 13.88
CA LEU A 170 12.99 -7.33 12.73
C LEU A 170 12.87 -8.86 12.68
N ARG A 171 13.92 -9.59 13.05
CA ARG A 171 13.91 -11.06 13.13
C ARG A 171 12.95 -11.56 14.21
N ARG A 172 12.88 -10.88 15.36
CA ARG A 172 11.89 -11.16 16.39
C ARG A 172 10.46 -10.93 15.88
N GLN A 173 10.20 -9.78 15.24
CA GLN A 173 8.88 -9.51 14.63
C GLN A 173 8.50 -10.54 13.56
N GLN A 174 9.48 -11.03 12.79
CA GLN A 174 9.27 -12.10 11.82
C GLN A 174 8.92 -13.44 12.48
N SER A 175 9.62 -13.83 13.56
CA SER A 175 9.27 -15.06 14.30
C SER A 175 7.90 -15.01 14.96
N GLU A 176 7.42 -13.80 15.30
CA GLU A 176 6.08 -13.56 15.84
C GLU A 176 5.01 -13.44 14.75
N GLY A 177 5.35 -13.66 13.47
CA GLY A 177 4.41 -13.60 12.35
C GLY A 177 3.98 -12.19 11.92
N ARG A 178 4.57 -11.14 12.50
CA ARG A 178 4.25 -9.73 12.19
C ARG A 178 4.99 -9.20 10.96
N ILE A 179 6.04 -9.90 10.52
CA ILE A 179 6.75 -9.65 9.27
C ILE A 179 6.87 -10.97 8.51
N GLY A 180 6.48 -11.00 7.23
CA GLY A 180 6.67 -12.15 6.37
C GLY A 180 8.13 -12.27 5.90
N ARG A 181 8.64 -11.22 5.25
CA ARG A 181 10.00 -11.17 4.66
C ARG A 181 10.70 -9.87 5.01
N ILE A 182 11.96 -9.98 5.42
CA ILE A 182 12.82 -8.83 5.70
C ILE A 182 13.64 -8.50 4.44
N GLY A 183 13.76 -7.21 4.12
CA GLY A 183 14.61 -6.72 3.05
C GLY A 183 15.25 -5.38 3.39
N PHE A 184 15.82 -4.72 2.39
CA PHE A 184 16.36 -3.36 2.52
C PHE A 184 16.31 -2.62 1.18
N SER A 185 16.35 -1.29 1.25
CA SER A 185 16.61 -0.39 0.13
C SER A 185 17.96 0.31 0.35
N PHE A 186 18.77 0.41 -0.69
CA PHE A 186 20.16 0.88 -0.60
C PHE A 186 20.40 2.15 -1.44
N HIS A 187 21.19 3.09 -0.93
CA HIS A 187 21.37 4.46 -1.46
C HIS A 187 22.81 5.02 -1.31
N ASP A 188 23.85 4.18 -1.32
CA ASP A 188 25.24 4.67 -1.48
C ASP A 188 25.54 5.09 -2.93
#